data_AF-A0A6B8VPY8-F1
#
_entry.id   AF-A0A6B8VPY8-F1
#
_cell.length_a   1.000
_cell.length_b   1.000
_cell.length_c   1.000
_cell.angle_alpha   90.00
_cell.angle_beta   90.00
_cell.angle_gamma   90.00
#
_symmetry.space_group_name_H-M   'P 1'
#
loop_
_entity.id
_entity.type
_entity.pdbx_description
1 polymer ?
#
loop_
_entity_poly.entity_id
_entity_poly.type
_entity_poly.pdbx_seq_one_letter_code
_entity_poly.pdbx_strand_id
1 'polypeptide(L)'
;MTTLTDGGSLILSPQERSSIIRFITAMDGDASDFATTAGQQAPRELNAVISQVLKAIAQDLPISITTMPKELTTTNAAAILGVSRPTLMKYIREGRVQAHKVGTHHRLNSRDVLDLATLLKQEQRQAVFELMDMDGEND
;
A
#
# COMPACT_ATOMS: atom_id res chain seq x y z
N MET A 1 -15.82 11.63 18.25
CA MET A 1 -14.80 11.30 19.26
C MET A 1 -14.14 10.07 18.71
N THR A 2 -13.04 10.25 17.99
CA THR A 2 -12.35 9.15 17.33
C THR A 2 -11.86 8.21 18.41
N THR A 3 -12.43 7.02 18.51
CA THR A 3 -11.90 5.97 19.37
C THR A 3 -10.65 5.43 18.72
N LEU A 4 -9.54 6.08 19.04
CA LEU A 4 -8.20 5.57 18.85
C LEU A 4 -8.01 4.46 19.88
N THR A 5 -8.10 3.21 19.45
CA THR A 5 -7.66 2.08 20.26
C THR A 5 -6.22 1.72 19.89
N ASP A 6 -5.45 1.46 20.94
CA ASP A 6 -4.07 1.01 20.93
C ASP A 6 -3.83 -0.08 19.87
N GLY A 7 -2.81 0.09 19.02
CA GLY A 7 -2.43 -0.87 17.96
C GLY A 7 -2.51 -0.38 16.51
N GLY A 8 -2.83 0.90 16.25
CA GLY A 8 -2.81 1.43 14.87
C GLY A 8 -3.95 0.88 14.02
N SER A 9 -5.18 0.90 14.53
CA SER A 9 -6.38 0.63 13.74
C SER A 9 -7.35 1.80 13.91
N LEU A 10 -7.82 2.35 12.79
CA LEU A 10 -8.76 3.46 12.78
C LEU A 10 -10.18 2.89 12.56
N ILE A 11 -10.99 2.87 13.60
CA ILE A 11 -12.41 2.50 13.51
C ILE A 11 -13.24 3.78 13.55
N LEU A 12 -13.94 4.06 12.45
CA LEU A 12 -14.83 5.22 12.33
C LEU A 12 -16.23 4.84 12.80
N SER A 13 -16.84 5.66 13.65
CA SER A 13 -18.26 5.51 13.96
C SER A 13 -19.14 5.86 12.75
N PRO A 14 -20.39 5.35 12.67
CA PRO A 14 -21.31 5.71 11.59
C PRO A 14 -21.50 7.24 11.45
N GLN A 15 -21.54 7.97 12.56
CA GLN A 15 -21.70 9.43 12.55
C GLN A 15 -20.48 10.17 11.98
N GLU A 16 -19.27 9.74 12.34
CA GLU A 16 -18.02 10.27 11.79
C GLU A 16 -17.94 9.99 10.29
N ARG A 17 -18.31 8.77 9.86
CA ARG A 17 -18.39 8.39 8.45
C ARG A 17 -19.33 9.29 7.66
N SER A 18 -20.57 9.46 8.12
CA SER A 18 -21.55 10.32 7.43
C SER A 18 -21.06 11.76 7.30
N SER A 19 -20.32 12.26 8.30
CA SER A 19 -19.76 13.61 8.25
C SER A 19 -18.65 13.75 7.22
N ILE A 20 -17.78 12.74 7.09
CA ILE A 20 -16.73 12.69 6.07
C ILE A 20 -17.32 12.56 4.66
N ILE A 21 -18.32 11.70 4.46
CA ILE A 21 -18.98 11.53 3.15
C ILE A 21 -19.59 12.86 2.68
N ARG A 22 -20.32 13.56 3.56
CA ARG A 22 -20.89 14.89 3.23
C ARG A 22 -19.80 15.88 2.80
N PHE A 23 -18.66 15.87 3.47
CA PHE A 23 -17.54 16.74 3.12
C PHE A 23 -16.94 16.40 1.75
N ILE A 24 -16.70 15.12 1.46
CA ILE A 24 -16.19 14.66 0.16
C ILE A 24 -17.15 15.02 -0.98
N THR A 25 -18.45 14.79 -0.79
CA THR A 25 -19.47 15.16 -1.78
C THR A 25 -19.53 16.67 -2.02
N ALA A 26 -19.33 17.49 -0.99
CA ALA A 26 -19.27 18.95 -1.13
C ALA A 26 -18.02 19.44 -1.89
N MET A 27 -16.94 18.64 -1.93
CA MET A 27 -15.72 18.93 -2.68
C MET A 27 -15.76 18.42 -4.15
N ASP A 28 -16.93 18.01 -4.66
CA ASP A 28 -17.10 17.41 -5.99
C ASP A 28 -16.17 16.20 -6.24
N GLY A 29 -15.78 15.51 -5.16
CA GLY A 29 -14.87 14.35 -5.22
C GLY A 29 -13.40 14.68 -5.43
N ASP A 30 -13.02 15.95 -5.59
CA ASP A 30 -11.62 16.37 -5.70
C ASP A 30 -11.02 16.73 -4.33
N ALA A 31 -10.76 15.71 -3.54
CA ALA A 31 -10.10 15.85 -2.25
C ALA A 31 -8.56 15.73 -2.39
N SER A 32 -7.95 16.46 -3.33
CA SER A 32 -6.52 16.34 -3.65
C SER A 32 -5.66 17.55 -3.27
N ASP A 33 -6.25 18.65 -2.81
CA ASP A 33 -5.53 19.87 -2.44
C ASP A 33 -5.70 20.19 -0.93
N PHE A 34 -4.90 19.53 -0.09
CA PHE A 34 -4.88 19.83 1.34
C PHE A 34 -3.86 20.92 1.64
N ALA A 35 -4.31 22.00 2.28
CA ALA A 35 -3.45 23.08 2.74
C ALA A 35 -3.50 23.24 4.27
N THR A 36 -2.41 23.73 4.84
CA THR A 36 -2.40 24.24 6.21
C THR A 36 -3.28 25.49 6.32
N THR A 37 -3.61 25.89 7.55
CA THR A 37 -4.31 27.16 7.81
C THR A 37 -3.54 28.40 7.34
N ALA A 38 -2.22 28.28 7.15
CA ALA A 38 -1.36 29.32 6.58
C ALA A 38 -1.28 29.28 5.05
N GLY A 39 -2.03 28.39 4.38
CA GLY A 39 -2.06 28.26 2.91
C GLY A 39 -0.91 27.44 2.33
N GLN A 40 -0.06 26.83 3.15
CA GLN A 40 0.99 25.92 2.65
C GLN A 40 0.37 24.60 2.20
N GLN A 41 0.57 24.26 0.93
CA GLN A 41 0.09 23.01 0.34
C GLN A 41 0.84 21.79 0.88
N ALA A 42 0.11 20.70 1.09
CA ALA A 42 0.68 19.42 1.46
C ALA A 42 1.49 18.81 0.29
N PRO A 43 2.54 18.01 0.59
CA PRO A 43 3.26 17.27 -0.44
C PRO A 43 2.34 16.37 -1.25
N ARG A 44 2.65 16.17 -2.53
CA ARG A 44 1.82 15.36 -3.44
C ARG A 44 1.63 13.94 -2.94
N GLU A 45 2.67 13.38 -2.32
CA GLU A 45 2.67 12.03 -1.75
C GLU A 45 1.67 11.94 -0.58
N LEU A 46 1.61 12.97 0.26
CA LEU A 46 0.65 13.04 1.35
C LEU A 46 -0.78 13.20 0.83
N ASN A 47 -0.98 14.06 -0.17
CA ASN A 47 -2.29 14.23 -0.82
C ASN A 47 -2.77 12.91 -1.41
N ALA A 48 -1.92 12.17 -2.12
CA ALA A 48 -2.28 10.86 -2.68
C ALA A 48 -2.76 9.88 -1.59
N VAL A 49 -2.07 9.82 -0.44
CA VAL A 49 -2.46 8.97 0.69
C VAL A 49 -3.83 9.39 1.25
N ILE A 50 -4.02 10.68 1.54
CA ILE A 50 -5.28 11.18 2.12
C ILE A 50 -6.43 10.98 1.13
N SER A 51 -6.25 11.31 -0.15
CA SER A 51 -7.27 11.10 -1.18
C SER A 51 -7.67 9.63 -1.29
N GLN A 52 -6.74 8.69 -1.16
CA GLN A 52 -7.05 7.26 -1.22
C GLN A 52 -7.85 6.80 0.01
N VAL A 53 -7.53 7.31 1.20
CA VAL A 53 -8.32 7.05 2.42
C VAL A 53 -9.73 7.60 2.28
N LEU A 54 -9.89 8.84 1.82
CA LEU A 54 -11.20 9.47 1.64
C LEU A 54 -12.05 8.73 0.61
N LYS A 55 -11.46 8.30 -0.52
CA LYS A 55 -12.15 7.47 -1.52
C LYS A 55 -12.64 6.16 -0.93
N ALA A 56 -11.82 5.47 -0.14
CA ALA A 56 -12.23 4.23 0.52
C ALA A 56 -13.37 4.46 1.53
N ILE A 57 -13.37 5.57 2.28
CA ILE A 57 -14.47 5.94 3.19
C ILE A 57 -15.76 6.17 2.41
N ALA A 58 -15.69 6.91 1.29
CA ALA A 58 -16.83 7.20 0.42
C ALA A 58 -17.44 5.95 -0.22
N GLN A 59 -16.62 4.93 -0.49
CA GLN A 59 -17.04 3.66 -1.09
C GLN A 59 -17.54 2.62 -0.08
N ASP A 60 -17.78 3.02 1.15
CA ASP A 60 -18.17 2.13 2.26
C ASP A 60 -17.12 1.05 2.62
N LEU A 61 -15.87 1.17 2.18
CA LEU A 61 -14.84 0.15 2.40
C LEU A 61 -14.23 0.22 3.82
N PRO A 62 -13.93 -0.93 4.45
CA PRO A 62 -13.16 -0.98 5.71
C PRO A 62 -11.70 -0.57 5.46
N ILE A 63 -11.14 0.23 6.37
CA ILE A 63 -9.77 0.75 6.28
C ILE A 63 -9.02 0.39 7.56
N SER A 64 -7.76 -0.03 7.42
CA SER A 64 -6.83 -0.22 8.53
C SER A 64 -5.49 0.44 8.20
N ILE A 65 -4.94 1.21 9.14
CA ILE A 65 -3.68 1.94 8.98
C ILE A 65 -2.74 1.52 10.09
N THR A 66 -1.94 0.50 9.83
CA THR A 66 -0.98 -0.02 10.81
C THR A 66 0.46 0.30 10.42
N THR A 67 1.33 0.41 11.41
CA THR A 67 2.77 0.51 11.18
C THR A 67 3.32 -0.86 10.82
N MET A 68 4.12 -0.95 9.77
CA MET A 68 4.82 -2.19 9.44
C MET A 68 6.02 -2.38 10.39
N PRO A 69 6.27 -3.60 10.92
CA PRO A 69 7.48 -3.87 11.69
C PRO A 69 8.73 -3.68 10.81
N LYS A 70 9.88 -3.39 11.44
CA LYS A 70 11.16 -3.28 10.72
C LYS A 70 11.58 -4.58 10.04
N GLU A 71 11.20 -5.71 10.64
CA GLU A 71 11.51 -7.04 10.13
C GLU A 71 10.25 -7.87 9.92
N LEU A 72 10.24 -8.62 8.83
CA LEU A 72 9.15 -9.48 8.41
C LEU A 72 9.59 -10.93 8.49
N THR A 73 8.64 -11.81 8.83
CA THR A 73 8.80 -13.24 8.58
C THR A 73 8.75 -13.51 7.08
N THR A 74 9.32 -14.63 6.63
CA THR A 74 9.20 -15.06 5.23
C THR A 74 7.74 -15.21 4.78
N THR A 75 6.84 -15.55 5.70
CA THR A 75 5.42 -15.70 5.38
C THR A 75 4.78 -14.34 5.10
N ASN A 76 5.01 -13.35 5.97
CA ASN A 76 4.45 -12.01 5.77
C ASN A 76 5.06 -11.33 4.54
N ALA A 77 6.38 -11.49 4.33
CA ALA A 77 7.04 -10.95 3.15
C ALA A 77 6.50 -11.56 1.85
N ALA A 78 6.27 -12.88 1.81
CA ALA A 78 5.71 -13.55 0.63
C ALA A 78 4.29 -13.05 0.33
N ALA A 79 3.47 -12.87 1.38
CA ALA A 79 2.12 -12.31 1.24
C ALA A 79 2.15 -10.87 0.69
N ILE A 80 3.05 -10.02 1.18
CA ILE A 80 3.21 -8.63 0.68
C ILE A 80 3.63 -8.62 -0.79
N LEU A 81 4.55 -9.50 -1.19
CA LEU A 81 4.99 -9.62 -2.58
C LEU A 81 3.96 -10.26 -3.51
N GLY A 82 2.86 -10.81 -2.98
CA GLY A 82 1.87 -11.55 -3.77
C GLY A 82 2.41 -12.86 -4.37
N VAL A 83 3.41 -13.50 -3.74
CA VAL A 83 4.04 -14.73 -4.22
C VAL A 83 3.98 -15.86 -3.20
N SER A 84 4.23 -17.08 -3.65
CA SER A 84 4.35 -18.23 -2.74
C SER A 84 5.62 -18.12 -1.87
N ARG A 85 5.61 -18.71 -0.67
CA ARG A 85 6.81 -18.79 0.18
C ARG A 85 7.99 -19.48 -0.54
N PRO A 86 7.82 -20.62 -1.25
CA PRO A 86 8.90 -21.19 -2.08
C PRO A 86 9.49 -20.21 -3.09
N THR A 87 8.65 -19.38 -3.73
CA THR A 87 9.09 -18.32 -4.66
C THR A 87 9.91 -17.26 -3.95
N LEU A 88 9.47 -16.77 -2.78
CA LEU A 88 10.28 -15.85 -1.99
C LEU A 88 11.64 -16.47 -1.63
N MET A 89 11.67 -17.75 -1.23
CA MET A 89 12.93 -18.42 -0.91
C MET A 89 13.85 -18.54 -2.14
N LYS A 90 13.29 -18.64 -3.35
CA LYS A 90 14.05 -18.56 -4.60
C LYS A 90 14.66 -17.16 -4.78
N TYR A 91 13.87 -16.10 -4.60
CA TYR A 91 14.36 -14.72 -4.68
C TYR A 91 15.49 -14.42 -3.68
N ILE A 92 15.40 -14.96 -2.45
CA ILE A 92 16.47 -14.85 -1.46
C ILE A 92 17.75 -15.55 -1.95
N ARG A 93 17.65 -16.77 -2.49
CA ARG A 93 18.81 -17.50 -3.03
C ARG A 93 19.44 -16.80 -4.23
N GLU A 94 18.62 -16.13 -5.03
CA GLU A 94 19.04 -15.34 -6.20
C GLU A 94 19.57 -13.95 -5.82
N GLY A 95 19.52 -13.57 -4.54
CA GLY A 95 19.99 -12.27 -4.06
C GLY A 95 19.05 -11.10 -4.39
N ARG A 96 17.82 -11.35 -4.86
CA ARG A 96 16.84 -10.29 -5.19
C ARG A 96 16.32 -9.57 -3.94
N VAL A 97 16.37 -10.22 -2.78
CA VAL A 97 16.06 -9.62 -1.48
C VAL A 97 16.92 -10.28 -0.40
N GLN A 98 17.41 -9.47 0.53
CA GLN A 98 18.24 -9.96 1.62
C GLN A 98 17.39 -10.56 2.73
N ALA A 99 17.89 -11.64 3.32
CA ALA A 99 17.32 -12.23 4.52
C ALA A 99 18.44 -12.62 5.49
N HIS A 100 18.22 -12.38 6.77
CA HIS A 100 19.14 -12.78 7.85
C HIS A 100 18.43 -13.74 8.81
N LYS A 101 19.21 -14.46 9.61
CA LYS A 101 18.67 -15.35 10.65
C LYS A 101 18.55 -14.61 11.97
N VAL A 102 17.40 -14.79 12.63
CA VAL A 102 17.18 -14.41 14.03
C VAL A 102 16.77 -15.68 14.78
N GLY A 103 17.69 -16.22 15.56
CA GLY A 103 17.59 -17.58 16.08
C GLY A 103 17.49 -18.60 14.95
N THR A 104 16.43 -19.41 14.94
CA THR A 104 16.20 -20.46 13.92
C THR A 104 15.44 -19.96 12.69
N HIS A 105 14.91 -18.73 12.70
CA HIS A 105 14.03 -18.25 11.64
C HIS A 105 14.68 -17.17 10.77
N HIS A 106 14.30 -17.14 9.49
CA HIS A 106 14.67 -16.04 8.59
C HIS A 106 13.80 -14.80 8.85
N ARG A 107 14.42 -13.64 8.69
CA ARG A 107 13.82 -12.32 8.74
C ARG A 107 14.27 -11.52 7.52
N LEU A 108 13.39 -10.62 7.07
CA LEU A 108 13.64 -9.72 5.96
C LEU A 108 13.38 -8.30 6.42
N ASN A 109 14.17 -7.33 5.97
CA ASN A 109 13.88 -5.92 6.20
C ASN A 109 12.60 -5.55 5.46
N SER A 110 11.67 -4.86 6.12
CA SER A 110 10.42 -4.45 5.48
C SER A 110 10.61 -3.51 4.30
N ARG A 111 11.63 -2.65 4.32
CA ARG A 111 11.95 -1.74 3.21
C ARG A 111 12.37 -2.52 1.97
N ASP A 112 13.34 -3.42 2.10
CA ASP A 112 13.84 -4.24 1.00
C ASP A 112 12.71 -5.07 0.35
N VAL A 113 11.75 -5.54 1.16
CA VAL A 113 10.57 -6.26 0.66
C VAL A 113 9.64 -5.34 -0.14
N LEU A 114 9.41 -4.10 0.31
CA LEU A 114 8.59 -3.12 -0.40
C LEU A 114 9.25 -2.64 -1.71
N ASP A 115 10.57 -2.49 -1.70
CA ASP A 115 11.35 -2.15 -2.89
C ASP A 115 11.23 -3.27 -3.93
N LEU A 116 11.39 -4.53 -3.51
CA LEU A 116 11.17 -5.68 -4.39
C LEU A 116 9.71 -5.75 -4.89
N ALA A 117 8.72 -5.47 -4.05
CA ALA A 117 7.31 -5.44 -4.47
C ALA A 117 7.08 -4.43 -5.61
N THR A 118 7.73 -3.26 -5.50
CA THR A 118 7.65 -2.21 -6.52
C THR A 118 8.29 -2.67 -7.83
N LEU A 119 9.47 -3.30 -7.76
CA LEU A 119 10.15 -3.87 -8.93
C LEU A 119 9.31 -4.96 -9.62
N LEU A 120 8.78 -5.92 -8.86
CA LEU A 120 7.94 -6.99 -9.40
C LEU A 120 6.68 -6.44 -10.10
N LYS A 121 6.07 -5.39 -9.54
CA LYS A 121 4.91 -4.73 -10.15
C LYS A 121 5.28 -4.01 -11.45
N GLN A 122 6.48 -3.47 -11.56
CA GLN A 122 6.99 -2.87 -12.80
C GLN A 122 7.25 -3.95 -13.86
N GLU A 123 7.94 -5.04 -13.49
CA GLU A 123 8.19 -6.21 -14.36
C GLU A 123 6.88 -6.79 -14.90
N GLN A 124 5.87 -6.97 -14.04
CA GLN A 124 4.56 -7.47 -14.46
C GLN A 124 3.89 -6.55 -15.47
N ARG A 125 3.92 -5.22 -15.27
CA ARG A 125 3.34 -4.27 -16.21
C ARG A 125 4.05 -4.31 -17.56
N GLN A 126 5.38 -4.36 -17.54
CA GLN A 126 6.18 -4.42 -18.75
C GLN A 126 5.86 -5.68 -19.59
N ALA A 127 5.78 -6.84 -18.94
CA ALA A 127 5.42 -8.08 -19.62
C ALA A 127 4.01 -8.05 -20.24
N VAL A 128 3.05 -7.35 -19.60
CA VAL A 128 1.71 -7.16 -20.18
C VAL A 128 1.76 -6.31 -21.45
N PHE A 129 2.54 -5.22 -21.45
CA PHE A 129 2.71 -4.40 -22.64
C PHE A 129 3.38 -5.16 -23.79
N GLU A 130 4.43 -5.95 -23.50
CA GLU A 130 5.11 -6.77 -24.51
C GLU A 130 4.15 -7.77 -25.18
N LEU A 131 3.25 -8.39 -24.42
CA LEU A 131 2.22 -9.28 -24.99
C LEU A 131 1.25 -8.54 -25.91
N MET A 132 0.83 -7.33 -25.52
CA MET A 132 -0.09 -6.51 -26.34
C MET A 132 0.55 -6.06 -27.65
N ASP A 133 1.84 -5.71 -27.63
CA ASP A 133 2.58 -5.30 -28.85
C ASP A 133 2.73 -6.49 -29.81
N MET A 134 2.97 -7.71 -29.31
CA MET A 134 3.07 -8.92 -30.12
C MET A 134 1.74 -9.32 -30.79
N ASP A 135 0.60 -9.08 -30.13
CA ASP A 135 -0.72 -9.35 -30.69
C ASP A 135 -1.13 -8.30 -31.76
N GLY A 136 -0.57 -7.09 -31.71
CA GLY A 136 -0.83 -6.00 -32.66
C GLY A 136 -0.05 -6.07 -33.99
N GLU A 137 1.01 -6.88 -34.08
CA GLU A 137 1.80 -7.09 -35.31
C GLU A 137 1.28 -8.24 -36.19
N ASN A 138 0.27 -8.99 -35.73
CA ASN A 138 -0.34 -10.12 -36.45
C ASN A 138 -1.66 -9.79 -37.18
N ASP A 139 -1.97 -8.51 -37.38
CA ASP A 139 -3.14 -7.99 -38.13
C ASP A 139 -2.68 -7.06 -39.28
#